data_AF-A0AAV8XW18-F1
#
_entry.id   AF-A0AAV8XW18-F1
#
_cell.length_a   1.000
_cell.length_b   1.000
_cell.length_c   1.000
_cell.angle_alpha   90.00
_cell.angle_beta   90.00
_cell.angle_gamma   90.00
#
_symmetry.space_group_name_H-M   'P 1'
#
loop_
_entity.id
_entity.type
_entity.pdbx_description
1 polymer ?
#
loop_
_entity_poly.entity_id
_entity_poly.type
_entity_poly.pdbx_seq_one_letter_code
_entity_poly.pdbx_strand_id
1 'polypeptide(L)'
;MLVLNKFNAFFQSEKILTPFIYSECLRFLKTLGSNFLKKEYLSGQIVNLNTLHPHCILPIEAIQVGSSTSDLIASFDKNLKEQFLFKCLAFYQKAFQECLNRFPLNNFFKNLNIIQIDNALNPAVNTEIKCVAEKIIPNNVDSCTKECNQLKNLFF
;
A
#
# COMPACT_ATOMS: atom_id res chain seq x y z
N MET A 1 10.67 -12.00 -5.41
CA MET A 1 9.95 -13.16 -4.84
C MET A 1 9.76 -13.06 -3.31
N LEU A 2 10.80 -12.70 -2.54
CA LEU A 2 10.71 -12.51 -1.07
C LEU A 2 9.59 -11.57 -0.59
N VAL A 3 9.32 -10.47 -1.30
CA VAL A 3 8.29 -9.49 -0.89
C VAL A 3 6.87 -10.07 -0.99
N LEU A 4 6.57 -10.82 -2.05
CA LEU A 4 5.30 -11.54 -2.22
C LEU A 4 5.13 -12.62 -1.15
N ASN A 5 6.18 -13.39 -0.87
CA ASN A 5 6.13 -14.43 0.15
C ASN A 5 5.90 -13.84 1.55
N LYS A 6 6.58 -12.74 1.89
CA LYS A 6 6.36 -12.02 3.17
C LYS A 6 4.95 -11.47 3.27
N PHE A 7 4.39 -10.95 2.18
CA PHE A 7 3.02 -10.45 2.15
C PHE A 7 2.00 -11.58 2.28
N ASN A 8 2.20 -12.71 1.61
CA ASN A 8 1.33 -13.88 1.77
C ASN A 8 1.42 -14.45 3.20
N ALA A 9 2.62 -14.54 3.78
CA ALA A 9 2.82 -15.00 5.14
C ALA A 9 2.10 -14.11 6.17
N PHE A 10 1.96 -12.80 5.90
CA PHE A 10 1.17 -11.91 6.74
C PHE A 10 -0.28 -12.41 6.84
N PHE A 11 -0.95 -12.69 5.72
CA PHE A 11 -2.34 -13.20 5.71
C PHE A 11 -2.50 -14.62 6.25
N GLN A 12 -1.43 -15.39 6.33
CA GLN A 12 -1.44 -16.75 6.90
C GLN A 12 -1.18 -16.75 8.41
N SER A 13 -0.95 -15.58 9.02
CA SER A 13 -0.71 -15.51 10.46
C SER A 13 -2.01 -15.59 11.27
N GLU A 14 -1.92 -16.11 12.50
CA GLU A 14 -3.06 -16.24 13.43
C GLU A 14 -3.49 -14.91 14.08
N LYS A 15 -2.85 -13.79 13.72
CA LYS A 15 -3.12 -12.48 14.32
C LYS A 15 -4.39 -11.85 13.75
N ILE A 16 -5.04 -10.98 14.52
CA ILE A 16 -6.12 -10.12 13.99
C ILE A 16 -5.48 -9.06 13.09
N LEU A 17 -5.64 -9.23 11.77
CA LEU A 17 -4.97 -8.37 10.78
C LEU A 17 -5.83 -7.21 10.29
N THR A 18 -7.14 -7.25 10.51
CA THR A 18 -8.11 -6.28 9.99
C THR A 18 -7.68 -4.80 10.15
N PRO A 19 -7.15 -4.37 11.31
CA PRO A 19 -6.73 -2.97 11.49
C PRO A 19 -5.49 -2.58 10.67
N PHE A 20 -4.68 -3.57 10.27
CA PHE A 20 -3.40 -3.39 9.60
C PHE A 20 -3.44 -3.66 8.10
N ILE A 21 -4.53 -4.25 7.58
CA ILE A 21 -4.66 -4.64 6.17
C ILE A 21 -4.34 -3.45 5.26
N TYR A 22 -4.90 -2.27 5.53
CA TYR A 22 -4.68 -1.09 4.70
C TYR A 22 -3.20 -0.65 4.70
N SER A 23 -2.59 -0.55 5.89
CA SER A 23 -1.18 -0.15 6.00
C SER A 23 -0.24 -1.16 5.37
N GLU A 24 -0.54 -2.45 5.47
CA GLU A 24 0.29 -3.52 4.91
C GLU A 24 0.16 -3.59 3.39
N CYS A 25 -1.04 -3.40 2.84
CA CYS A 25 -1.24 -3.23 1.40
C CYS A 25 -0.46 -2.03 0.86
N LEU A 26 -0.51 -0.88 1.55
CA LEU A 26 0.28 0.30 1.17
C LEU A 26 1.80 0.04 1.27
N ARG A 27 2.26 -0.62 2.33
CA ARG A 27 3.66 -0.98 2.51
C ARG A 27 4.14 -1.89 1.38
N PHE A 28 3.33 -2.88 1.01
CA PHE A 28 3.60 -3.75 -0.12
C PHE A 28 3.70 -2.97 -1.43
N LEU A 29 2.71 -2.11 -1.73
CA LEU A 29 2.73 -1.27 -2.94
C LEU A 29 3.97 -0.39 -2.99
N LYS A 30 4.36 0.26 -1.88
CA LYS A 30 5.60 1.06 -1.83
C LYS A 30 6.83 0.23 -2.11
N THR A 31 6.89 -0.98 -1.57
CA THR A 31 8.03 -1.91 -1.76
C THR A 31 8.09 -2.43 -3.20
N LEU A 32 6.94 -2.69 -3.83
CA LEU A 32 6.88 -3.08 -5.22
C LEU A 32 7.23 -1.91 -6.13
N GLY A 33 6.64 -0.75 -5.85
CA GLY A 33 6.83 0.52 -6.54
C GLY A 33 8.28 0.99 -6.52
N SER A 34 9.00 0.81 -5.42
CA SER A 34 10.40 1.26 -5.31
C SER A 34 11.35 0.61 -6.31
N ASN A 35 10.95 -0.49 -6.96
CA ASN A 35 11.76 -1.10 -8.02
C ASN A 35 11.76 -0.31 -9.33
N PHE A 36 10.75 0.54 -9.56
CA PHE A 36 10.57 1.19 -10.86
C PHE A 36 10.03 2.62 -10.82
N LEU A 37 9.49 3.07 -9.69
CA LEU A 37 8.98 4.43 -9.49
C LEU A 37 10.03 5.31 -8.84
N LYS A 38 10.00 6.61 -9.16
CA LYS A 38 10.81 7.60 -8.44
C LYS A 38 10.30 7.79 -7.01
N LYS A 39 11.20 8.11 -6.09
CA LYS A 39 10.93 8.13 -4.64
C LYS A 39 9.83 9.10 -4.25
N GLU A 40 9.75 10.24 -4.92
CA GLU A 40 8.75 11.27 -4.68
C GLU A 40 7.30 10.78 -4.90
N TYR A 41 7.11 9.76 -5.74
CA TYR A 41 5.80 9.16 -5.99
C TYR A 41 5.46 8.01 -5.01
N LEU A 42 6.40 7.60 -4.15
CA LEU A 42 6.14 6.61 -3.10
C LEU A 42 5.54 7.25 -1.84
N SER A 43 5.68 8.57 -1.68
CA SER A 43 5.13 9.35 -0.56
C SER A 43 3.79 9.97 -0.92
N GLY A 44 2.70 9.45 -0.34
CA GLY A 44 1.36 10.03 -0.45
C GLY A 44 0.71 9.85 -1.82
N GLN A 45 -0.49 9.25 -1.86
CA GLN A 45 -1.28 9.02 -3.09
C GLN A 45 -0.75 7.97 -4.08
N ILE A 46 0.09 7.04 -3.63
CA ILE A 46 0.54 5.90 -4.45
C ILE A 46 -0.63 5.07 -5.03
N VAL A 47 -1.81 5.15 -4.41
CA VAL A 47 -3.04 4.46 -4.84
C VAL A 47 -3.66 5.08 -6.10
N ASN A 48 -3.40 6.37 -6.35
CA ASN A 48 -3.96 7.11 -7.48
C ASN A 48 -2.93 7.38 -8.59
N LEU A 49 -1.73 6.79 -8.45
CA LEU A 49 -0.62 7.06 -9.35
C LEU A 49 -0.83 6.35 -10.69
N ASN A 50 -0.70 7.09 -11.79
CA ASN A 50 -0.58 6.49 -13.11
C ASN A 50 0.86 5.97 -13.31
N THR A 51 1.07 4.68 -13.02
CA THR A 51 2.38 4.03 -13.12
C THR A 51 2.90 3.84 -14.55
N LEU A 52 2.09 4.18 -15.56
CA LEU A 52 2.49 4.18 -16.97
C LEU A 52 3.04 5.55 -17.41
N HIS A 53 2.85 6.59 -16.59
CA HIS A 53 3.31 7.93 -16.93
C HIS A 53 4.85 8.01 -16.85
N PRO A 54 5.56 8.37 -17.93
CA PRO A 54 7.03 8.36 -17.95
C PRO A 54 7.70 9.17 -16.83
N HIS A 55 7.11 10.31 -16.44
CA HIS A 55 7.62 11.13 -15.33
C HIS A 55 7.65 10.42 -13.97
N CYS A 56 6.81 9.41 -13.77
CA CYS A 56 6.74 8.65 -12.51
C CYS A 56 7.78 7.54 -12.43
N ILE A 57 8.35 7.14 -13.57
CA ILE A 57 9.18 5.95 -13.72
C ILE A 57 10.65 6.36 -13.64
N LEU A 58 11.48 5.50 -13.06
CA LEU A 58 12.93 5.63 -13.09
C LEU A 58 13.47 5.50 -14.53
N PRO A 59 14.64 6.07 -14.84
CA PRO A 59 15.38 5.71 -16.04
C PRO A 59 15.57 4.19 -16.13
N ILE A 60 15.61 3.65 -17.35
CA ILE A 60 15.62 2.19 -17.56
C ILE A 60 16.81 1.52 -16.86
N GLU A 61 17.95 2.20 -16.80
CA GLU A 61 19.19 1.74 -16.17
C GLU A 61 19.11 1.73 -14.64
N ALA A 62 18.16 2.49 -14.07
CA ALA A 62 17.93 2.62 -12.64
C ALA A 62 16.81 1.70 -12.12
N ILE A 63 16.16 0.92 -13.00
CA ILE A 63 15.19 -0.10 -12.60
C ILE A 63 15.88 -1.14 -11.71
N GLN A 64 15.35 -1.33 -10.52
CA GLN A 64 15.93 -2.26 -9.55
C GLN A 64 15.43 -3.68 -9.84
N VAL A 65 16.37 -4.61 -9.84
CA VAL A 65 16.12 -6.04 -9.83
C VAL A 65 16.78 -6.65 -8.59
N GLY A 66 16.42 -7.89 -8.24
CA GLY A 66 17.06 -8.56 -7.11
C GLY A 66 18.57 -8.72 -7.32
N SER A 67 19.36 -8.75 -6.25
CA SER A 67 20.83 -8.82 -6.31
C SER A 67 21.33 -9.94 -7.24
N SER A 68 20.83 -11.16 -7.08
CA SER A 68 21.19 -12.29 -7.94
C SER A 68 20.88 -12.06 -9.43
N THR A 69 19.82 -11.34 -9.74
CA THR A 69 19.48 -10.97 -11.12
C THR A 69 20.39 -9.85 -11.61
N SER A 70 20.73 -8.88 -10.74
CA SER A 70 21.67 -7.81 -11.06
C SER A 70 23.04 -8.36 -11.43
N ASP A 71 23.53 -9.35 -10.67
CA ASP A 71 24.79 -10.04 -10.93
C ASP A 71 24.73 -10.81 -12.26
N LEU A 72 23.62 -11.50 -12.54
CA LEU A 72 23.43 -12.25 -13.79
C LEU A 72 23.45 -11.34 -15.02
N ILE A 73 22.79 -10.18 -14.97
CA ILE A 73 22.69 -9.26 -16.10
C ILE A 73 23.90 -8.32 -16.22
N ALA A 74 24.85 -8.39 -15.27
CA ALA A 74 26.06 -7.57 -15.31
C ALA A 74 26.97 -7.94 -16.50
N SER A 75 26.93 -9.21 -16.94
CA SER A 75 27.69 -9.69 -18.09
C SER A 75 26.97 -9.53 -19.43
N PHE A 76 25.73 -9.02 -19.44
CA PHE A 76 24.98 -8.83 -20.68
C PHE A 76 25.56 -7.63 -21.45
N ASP A 77 25.48 -7.68 -22.78
CA ASP A 77 25.69 -6.48 -23.57
C ASP A 77 24.59 -5.44 -23.26
N LYS A 78 24.87 -4.18 -23.61
CA LYS A 78 23.98 -3.06 -23.30
C LYS A 78 22.57 -3.26 -23.83
N ASN A 79 22.42 -3.75 -25.06
CA ASN A 79 21.11 -3.89 -25.70
C ASN A 79 20.29 -5.01 -25.04
N LEU A 80 20.91 -6.17 -24.80
CA LEU A 80 20.25 -7.27 -24.10
C LEU A 80 19.84 -6.89 -22.67
N LYS A 81 20.69 -6.14 -21.97
CA LYS A 81 20.40 -5.63 -20.62
C LYS A 81 19.21 -4.67 -20.62
N GLU A 82 19.18 -3.70 -21.54
CA GLU A 82 18.05 -2.78 -21.67
C GLU A 82 16.74 -3.52 -21.97
N GLN A 83 16.74 -4.46 -22.93
CA GLN A 83 15.57 -5.28 -23.25
C GLN A 83 15.07 -6.09 -22.05
N PHE A 84 15.99 -6.65 -21.25
CA PHE A 84 15.63 -7.35 -20.03
C PHE A 84 14.97 -6.42 -19.01
N LEU A 85 15.54 -5.24 -18.78
CA LEU A 85 14.99 -4.26 -17.84
C LEU A 85 13.62 -3.73 -18.29
N PHE A 86 13.36 -3.59 -19.60
CA PHE A 86 12.04 -3.24 -20.12
C PHE A 86 11.00 -4.31 -19.79
N LYS A 87 11.36 -5.59 -19.88
CA LYS A 87 10.48 -6.70 -19.47
C LYS A 87 10.21 -6.68 -17.97
N CYS A 88 11.23 -6.38 -17.15
CA CYS A 88 11.06 -6.21 -15.71
C CYS A 88 10.13 -5.03 -15.38
N LEU A 89 10.29 -3.89 -16.05
CA LEU A 89 9.42 -2.73 -15.89
C LEU A 89 7.96 -3.09 -16.20
N ALA A 90 7.71 -3.75 -17.35
CA ALA A 90 6.36 -4.17 -17.73
C ALA A 90 5.75 -5.13 -16.69
N PHE A 91 6.54 -6.07 -16.17
CA PHE A 91 6.11 -6.95 -15.09
C PHE A 91 5.75 -6.15 -13.82
N TYR A 92 6.61 -5.22 -13.38
CA TYR A 92 6.35 -4.43 -12.18
C TYR A 92 5.12 -3.55 -12.32
N GLN A 93 4.94 -2.88 -13.46
CA GLN A 93 3.76 -2.07 -13.75
C GLN A 93 2.48 -2.93 -13.71
N LYS A 94 2.50 -4.10 -14.33
CA LYS A 94 1.34 -5.01 -14.33
C LYS A 94 1.06 -5.53 -12.92
N ALA A 95 2.08 -5.98 -12.19
CA ALA A 95 1.93 -6.46 -10.82
C ALA A 95 1.38 -5.35 -9.90
N PHE A 96 1.86 -4.12 -10.06
CA PHE A 96 1.40 -2.96 -9.29
C PHE A 96 -0.08 -2.66 -9.56
N GLN A 97 -0.49 -2.63 -10.83
CA GLN A 97 -1.89 -2.41 -11.22
C GLN A 97 -2.80 -3.52 -10.70
N GLU A 98 -2.39 -4.78 -10.79
CA GLU A 98 -3.15 -5.90 -10.24
C GLU A 98 -3.31 -5.79 -8.72
N CYS A 99 -2.30 -5.29 -8.02
CA CYS A 99 -2.40 -5.02 -6.58
C CYS A 99 -3.40 -3.90 -6.29
N LEU A 100 -3.38 -2.79 -7.04
CA LEU A 100 -4.38 -1.72 -6.90
C LEU A 100 -5.81 -2.25 -7.09
N ASN A 101 -6.02 -3.14 -8.06
CA ASN A 101 -7.34 -3.69 -8.37
C ASN A 101 -7.88 -4.63 -7.28
N ARG A 102 -7.00 -5.29 -6.52
CA ARG A 102 -7.37 -6.34 -5.55
C ARG A 102 -7.26 -5.88 -4.10
N PHE A 103 -6.39 -4.93 -3.81
CA PHE A 103 -6.13 -4.51 -2.45
C PHE A 103 -7.30 -3.66 -1.92
N PRO A 104 -7.70 -3.86 -0.66
CA PRO A 104 -8.76 -3.08 -0.02
C PRO A 104 -8.27 -1.67 0.37
N LEU A 105 -7.96 -0.83 -0.61
CA LEU A 105 -7.36 0.51 -0.43
C LEU A 105 -8.38 1.65 -0.37
N ASN A 106 -9.57 1.40 0.17
CA ASN A 106 -10.61 2.41 0.32
C ASN A 106 -10.64 2.98 1.75
N ASN A 107 -11.35 4.11 1.93
CA ASN A 107 -11.44 4.81 3.21
C ASN A 107 -11.99 3.95 4.34
N PHE A 108 -12.83 2.95 4.06
CA PHE A 108 -13.31 2.06 5.13
C PHE A 108 -12.15 1.31 5.78
N PHE A 109 -11.35 0.58 4.99
CA PHE A 109 -10.21 -0.18 5.50
C PHE A 109 -9.11 0.70 6.09
N LYS A 110 -8.92 1.91 5.54
CA LYS A 110 -8.03 2.93 6.11
C LYS A 110 -8.40 3.27 7.56
N ASN A 111 -9.70 3.33 7.86
CA ASN A 111 -10.23 3.75 9.15
C ASN A 111 -10.50 2.58 10.12
N LEU A 112 -10.28 1.32 9.71
CA LEU A 112 -10.38 0.16 10.63
C LEU A 112 -9.24 0.11 11.66
N ASN A 113 -8.24 0.98 11.55
CA ASN A 113 -7.21 1.16 12.56
C ASN A 113 -7.79 1.53 13.94
N ILE A 114 -9.01 2.09 13.99
CA ILE A 114 -9.74 2.43 15.22
C ILE A 114 -10.13 1.20 16.06
N ILE A 115 -10.11 -0.01 15.48
CA ILE A 115 -10.33 -1.24 16.25
C ILE A 115 -9.18 -1.45 17.26
N GLN A 116 -8.01 -0.85 17.01
CA GLN A 116 -6.93 -0.85 17.99
C GLN A 116 -7.19 0.23 19.04
N ILE A 117 -7.25 -0.18 20.31
CA ILE A 117 -7.52 0.70 21.45
C ILE A 117 -6.57 1.91 21.47
N ASP A 118 -5.27 1.66 21.26
CA ASP A 118 -4.23 2.70 21.23
C ASP A 118 -4.45 3.75 20.13
N ASN A 119 -5.14 3.40 19.04
CA ASN A 119 -5.46 4.33 17.95
C ASN A 119 -6.84 4.98 18.13
N ALA A 120 -7.79 4.26 18.72
CA ALA A 120 -9.15 4.76 18.99
C ALA A 120 -9.12 5.99 19.90
N LEU A 121 -8.23 5.94 20.89
CA LEU A 121 -7.98 6.98 21.87
C LEU A 121 -6.71 7.75 21.52
N ASN A 122 -6.44 8.04 20.26
CA ASN A 122 -5.30 8.89 19.92
C ASN A 122 -5.76 10.06 19.04
N PRO A 123 -5.71 11.31 19.55
CA PRO A 123 -6.16 12.48 18.81
C PRO A 123 -5.26 12.79 17.60
N ALA A 124 -4.02 12.27 17.59
CA ALA A 124 -3.14 12.37 16.42
C ALA A 124 -3.57 11.42 15.28
N VAL A 125 -4.38 10.40 15.58
CA VAL A 125 -4.93 9.49 14.58
C VAL A 125 -6.23 10.06 14.04
N ASN A 126 -6.15 10.66 12.85
CA ASN A 126 -7.33 11.16 12.16
C ASN A 126 -8.13 10.00 11.54
N THR A 127 -9.01 9.39 12.33
CA THR A 127 -9.97 8.38 11.86
C THR A 127 -11.32 9.03 11.56
N GLU A 128 -11.77 8.90 10.31
CA GLU A 128 -13.10 9.27 9.86
C GLU A 128 -14.12 8.17 10.24
N ILE A 129 -14.59 8.18 11.48
CA ILE A 129 -15.53 7.17 12.01
C ILE A 129 -16.81 7.06 11.17
N LYS A 130 -17.25 8.16 10.57
CA LYS A 130 -18.42 8.21 9.70
C LYS A 130 -18.31 7.18 8.56
N CYS A 131 -17.15 7.09 7.91
CA CYS A 131 -16.92 6.13 6.82
C CYS A 131 -17.00 4.67 7.26
N VAL A 132 -16.71 4.39 8.54
CA VAL A 132 -16.85 3.04 9.13
C VAL A 132 -18.30 2.77 9.47
N ALA A 133 -18.96 3.71 10.15
CA ALA A 133 -20.35 3.61 10.56
C ALA A 133 -21.31 3.44 9.38
N GLU A 134 -21.10 4.18 8.28
CA GLU A 134 -21.89 4.06 7.05
C GLU A 134 -21.95 2.63 6.49
N LYS A 135 -20.90 1.83 6.68
CA LYS A 135 -20.85 0.45 6.19
C LYS A 135 -21.36 -0.59 7.19
N ILE A 136 -21.14 -0.37 8.49
CA ILE A 136 -21.44 -1.37 9.52
C ILE A 136 -22.87 -1.17 10.08
N ILE A 137 -23.29 0.08 10.24
CA ILE A 137 -24.55 0.50 10.90
C ILE A 137 -25.16 1.71 10.17
N PRO A 138 -25.55 1.57 8.90
CA PRO A 138 -25.99 2.68 8.05
C PRO A 138 -27.18 3.47 8.63
N ASN A 139 -28.03 2.83 9.43
CA ASN A 139 -29.19 3.47 10.04
C ASN A 139 -28.88 4.30 11.29
N ASN A 140 -27.65 4.25 11.81
CA ASN A 140 -27.29 4.89 13.08
C ASN A 140 -25.95 5.66 13.04
N VAL A 141 -25.56 6.12 11.85
CA VAL A 141 -24.29 6.80 11.60
C VAL A 141 -24.11 8.03 12.49
N ASP A 142 -25.16 8.84 12.64
CA ASP A 142 -25.10 10.09 13.41
C ASP A 142 -24.94 9.85 14.91
N SER A 143 -25.61 8.83 15.48
CA SER A 143 -25.46 8.49 16.90
C SER A 143 -24.04 8.00 17.18
N CYS A 144 -23.53 7.07 16.38
CA CYS A 144 -22.20 6.52 16.60
C CYS A 144 -21.08 7.54 16.35
N THR A 145 -21.26 8.47 15.41
CA THR A 145 -20.32 9.57 15.24
C THR A 145 -20.31 10.49 16.45
N LYS A 146 -21.48 10.81 17.01
CA LYS A 146 -21.60 11.62 18.24
C LYS A 146 -20.96 10.93 19.45
N GLU A 147 -21.28 9.66 19.68
CA GLU A 147 -20.72 8.87 20.79
C GLU A 147 -19.19 8.76 20.69
N CYS A 148 -18.65 8.49 19.50
CA CYS A 148 -17.20 8.43 19.29
C CYS A 148 -16.51 9.77 19.60
N ASN A 149 -17.13 10.89 19.20
CA ASN A 149 -16.60 12.23 19.53
C ASN A 149 -16.70 12.54 21.02
N GLN A 150 -17.78 12.11 21.70
CA GLN A 150 -17.91 12.25 23.15
C GLN A 150 -16.83 11.47 23.89
N LEU A 151 -16.55 10.23 23.47
CA LEU A 151 -15.48 9.42 24.05
C LEU A 151 -14.11 10.10 23.88
N LYS A 152 -13.81 10.64 22.70
CA LYS A 152 -12.57 11.40 22.49
C LYS A 152 -12.44 12.57 23.49
N ASN A 153 -13.51 13.33 23.70
CA ASN A 153 -13.50 14.44 24.67
C ASN A 153 -13.42 14.01 26.15
N LEU A 154 -13.67 12.74 26.47
CA LEU A 154 -13.56 12.22 27.83
C LEU A 154 -12.15 11.71 28.15
N PHE A 155 -11.42 11.27 27.12
CA PHE A 155 -10.06 10.73 27.25
C PHE A 155 -8.96 11.73 26.86
N PHE A 156 -9.32 12.94 26.39
CA PHE A 156 -8.43 14.08 26.06
C PHE A 156 -9.00 15.39 26.60
#